data_AF-A0A6N2BLL5-F1
#
_entry.id   AF-A0A6N2BLL5-F1
#
_cell.length_a   1.000
_cell.length_b   1.000
_cell.length_c   1.000
_cell.angle_alpha   90.00
_cell.angle_beta   90.00
_cell.angle_gamma   90.00
#
_symmetry.space_group_name_H-M   'P 1'
#
loop_
_entity.id
_entity.type
_entity.pdbx_description
1 polymer ?
#
loop_
_entity_poly.entity_id
_entity_poly.type
_entity_poly.pdbx_seq_one_letter_code
_entity_poly.pdbx_strand_id
1 'polypeptide(L)'
;MALGGNSRPPSTHTPTKASAQWKDPLNVGKYDELHRLIIIPDGMGFYPSIQPMKAMVESMCPCYGEPWRYWNDVTWNDGFKKLIDLDMKCTWSLEHEPKLRETFFRKCSLRLNLLWYARKQDTRPSWIHEDILKTLNEYWASPMFKKNTVKKETQTSVLPRSPHPSYKEE
;
A
#
# COMPACT_ATOMS: atom_id res chain seq x y z
N MET A 1 4.52 41.71 58.57
CA MET A 1 5.28 40.68 59.32
C MET A 1 4.50 39.37 59.27
N ALA A 2 5.20 38.23 59.29
CA ALA A 2 4.84 37.01 58.58
C ALA A 2 4.07 35.92 59.39
N LEU A 3 3.66 34.89 58.62
CA LEU A 3 3.46 33.46 58.93
C LEU A 3 2.03 32.95 59.25
N GLY A 4 1.61 31.97 58.43
CA GLY A 4 0.45 31.09 58.65
C GLY A 4 0.20 30.21 57.42
N GLY A 5 0.89 29.07 57.34
CA GLY A 5 0.91 28.18 56.18
C GLY A 5 -0.30 27.25 56.04
N ASN A 6 -0.54 26.81 54.81
CA ASN A 6 -1.26 25.58 54.50
C ASN A 6 -0.56 24.91 53.30
N SER A 7 0.13 23.81 53.57
CA SER A 7 0.78 22.97 52.56
C SER A 7 -0.25 22.10 51.86
N ARG A 8 -0.43 22.28 50.55
CA ARG A 8 -1.10 21.31 49.67
C ARG A 8 -0.02 20.67 48.80
N PRO A 9 0.08 19.32 48.71
CA PRO A 9 1.10 18.71 47.89
C PRO A 9 0.84 19.02 46.41
N PRO A 10 1.87 19.29 45.59
CA PRO A 10 1.68 19.37 44.15
C PRO A 10 1.25 17.99 43.66
N SER A 11 0.10 17.97 42.98
CA SER A 11 -0.36 16.78 42.25
C SER A 11 0.71 16.43 41.23
N THR A 12 1.40 15.31 41.45
CA THR A 12 2.26 14.69 40.47
C THR A 12 1.39 14.31 39.28
N HIS A 13 1.28 15.20 38.30
CA HIS A 13 0.89 14.81 36.96
C HIS A 13 2.03 13.95 36.43
N THR A 14 1.92 12.64 36.66
CA THR A 14 2.64 11.64 35.88
C THR A 14 2.35 11.95 34.41
N PRO A 15 3.38 12.20 33.57
CA PRO A 15 3.15 12.21 32.14
C PRO A 15 2.78 10.78 31.76
N THR A 16 1.47 10.55 31.63
CA THR A 16 0.88 9.36 31.05
C THR A 16 1.56 9.13 29.71
N LYS A 17 2.26 7.99 29.63
CA LYS A 17 2.76 7.33 28.42
C LYS A 17 3.37 8.31 27.43
N ALA A 18 4.70 8.36 27.42
CA ALA A 18 5.45 8.73 26.23
C ALA A 18 4.79 8.06 25.03
N SER A 19 4.05 8.87 24.27
CA SER A 19 3.82 8.63 22.85
C SER A 19 5.20 8.26 22.34
N ALA A 20 5.35 7.04 21.80
CA ALA A 20 6.56 6.64 21.13
C ALA A 20 6.77 7.69 20.04
N GLN A 21 7.53 8.72 20.36
CA GLN A 21 8.03 9.70 19.43
C GLN A 21 9.05 8.89 18.68
N TRP A 22 8.61 8.27 17.59
CA TRP A 22 9.48 7.71 16.56
C TRP A 22 10.41 8.87 16.25
N LYS A 23 11.62 8.81 16.81
CA LYS A 23 12.66 9.75 16.43
C LYS A 23 12.79 9.53 14.94
N ASP A 24 12.39 10.51 14.14
CA ASP A 24 12.70 10.53 12.72
C ASP A 24 14.15 10.06 12.60
N PRO A 25 14.41 8.91 11.94
CA PRO A 25 15.77 8.43 11.80
C PRO A 25 16.58 9.59 11.24
N LEU A 26 17.63 9.97 11.99
CA LEU A 26 18.53 11.06 11.60
C LEU A 26 18.88 10.80 10.14
N ASN A 27 18.42 11.66 9.20
CA ASN A 27 18.64 11.58 7.75
C ASN A 27 17.50 11.08 6.83
N VAL A 28 16.28 10.76 7.31
CA VAL A 28 15.14 10.53 6.38
C VAL A 28 14.96 11.73 5.45
N GLY A 29 14.77 11.45 4.15
CA GLY A 29 14.67 12.46 3.10
C GLY A 29 16.01 13.00 2.58
N LYS A 30 17.15 12.57 3.14
CA LYS A 30 18.49 12.82 2.59
C LYS A 30 18.99 11.64 1.78
N TYR A 31 20.14 11.81 1.13
CA TYR A 31 20.82 10.75 0.39
C TYR A 31 21.95 10.14 1.23
N ASP A 32 22.14 8.82 1.12
CA ASP A 32 23.32 8.13 1.67
C ASP A 32 24.56 8.36 0.78
N GLU A 33 25.69 7.77 1.17
CA GLU A 33 26.96 7.88 0.43
C GLU A 33 26.90 7.28 -0.98
N LEU A 34 25.96 6.36 -1.23
CA LEU A 34 25.70 5.75 -2.52
C LEU A 34 24.66 6.54 -3.34
N HIS A 35 24.30 7.74 -2.89
CA HIS A 35 23.28 8.59 -3.49
C HIS A 35 21.89 7.92 -3.57
N ARG A 36 21.55 7.12 -2.55
CA ARG A 36 20.23 6.52 -2.38
C ARG A 36 19.41 7.31 -1.38
N LEU A 37 18.15 7.58 -1.72
CA LEU A 37 17.26 8.35 -0.87
C LEU A 37 16.86 7.54 0.37
N ILE A 38 17.08 8.09 1.57
CA ILE A 38 16.71 7.45 2.83
C ILE A 38 15.20 7.61 3.05
N ILE A 39 14.48 6.49 3.14
CA ILE A 39 13.02 6.43 3.22
C ILE A 39 12.55 5.61 4.41
N ILE A 40 11.33 5.89 4.85
CA ILE A 40 10.60 5.07 5.82
C ILE A 40 9.20 4.75 5.31
N PRO A 41 8.60 3.63 5.73
CA PRO A 41 7.19 3.38 5.50
C PRO A 41 6.35 4.37 6.30
N ASP A 42 5.40 5.02 5.63
CA ASP A 42 4.48 5.98 6.22
C ASP A 42 3.04 5.64 5.81
N GLY A 43 2.26 5.14 6.77
CA GLY A 43 0.90 4.66 6.56
C GLY A 43 0.79 3.73 5.36
N MET A 44 0.20 4.24 4.28
CA MET A 44 -0.01 3.48 3.04
C MET A 44 1.12 3.63 2.02
N GLY A 45 2.11 4.49 2.23
CA GLY A 45 3.18 4.81 1.29
C GLY A 45 4.54 5.00 1.97
N PHE A 46 5.32 5.95 1.47
CA PHE A 46 6.67 6.23 1.93
C PHE A 46 6.78 7.68 2.42
N TYR A 47 7.71 7.93 3.32
CA TYR A 47 8.18 9.27 3.65
C TYR A 47 9.68 9.38 3.34
N PRO A 48 10.12 10.40 2.56
CA PRO A 48 9.28 11.35 1.80
C PRO A 48 8.39 10.65 0.75
N SER A 49 7.30 11.30 0.32
CA SER A 49 6.27 10.61 -0.48
C SER A 49 6.57 10.53 -1.97
N ILE A 50 7.00 11.64 -2.58
CA ILE A 50 6.98 11.80 -4.05
C ILE A 50 8.13 11.02 -4.70
N GLN A 51 9.35 11.23 -4.22
CA GLN A 51 10.56 10.68 -4.85
C GLN A 51 10.60 9.15 -4.78
N PRO A 52 10.31 8.50 -3.63
CA PRO A 52 10.30 7.03 -3.57
C PRO A 52 9.17 6.43 -4.39
N MET A 53 8.01 7.11 -4.45
CA MET A 53 6.91 6.69 -5.29
C MET A 53 7.27 6.77 -6.78
N LYS A 54 7.99 7.81 -7.21
CA LYS A 54 8.50 7.91 -8.58
C LYS A 54 9.51 6.79 -8.88
N ALA A 55 10.48 6.57 -7.99
CA ALA A 55 11.46 5.48 -8.13
C ALA A 55 10.77 4.11 -8.22
N MET A 56 9.78 3.86 -7.36
CA MET A 56 8.98 2.64 -7.37
C MET A 56 8.22 2.46 -8.69
N VAL A 57 7.57 3.51 -9.21
CA VAL A 57 6.88 3.46 -10.51
C VAL A 57 7.87 3.15 -11.64
N GLU A 58 9.03 3.78 -11.66
CA GLU A 58 10.07 3.52 -12.66
C GLU A 58 10.61 2.09 -12.58
N SER A 59 10.84 1.55 -11.38
CA SER A 59 11.27 0.16 -11.19
C SER A 59 10.20 -0.83 -11.69
N MET A 60 8.92 -0.44 -11.59
CA MET A 60 7.79 -1.24 -12.01
C MET A 60 7.45 -1.13 -13.50
N CYS A 61 7.85 -0.05 -14.19
CA CYS A 61 7.56 0.14 -15.61
C CYS A 61 7.92 -1.08 -16.48
N PRO A 62 9.09 -1.73 -16.32
CA PRO A 62 9.44 -2.93 -17.07
C PRO A 62 8.51 -4.13 -16.83
N CYS A 63 7.81 -4.20 -15.69
CA CYS A 63 6.82 -5.25 -15.46
C CYS A 63 5.63 -5.13 -16.41
N TYR A 64 5.34 -3.96 -16.97
CA TYR A 64 4.24 -3.79 -17.92
C TYR A 64 4.60 -4.19 -19.35
N GLY A 65 5.75 -4.83 -19.58
CA GLY A 65 6.07 -5.47 -20.86
C GLY A 65 5.33 -6.79 -21.10
N GLU A 66 4.67 -7.34 -20.09
CA GLU A 66 3.89 -8.57 -20.18
C GLU A 66 2.43 -8.30 -19.73
N PRO A 67 1.43 -8.99 -20.31
CA PRO A 67 0.02 -8.77 -20.02
C PRO A 67 -0.40 -9.48 -18.71
N TRP A 68 0.15 -9.05 -17.57
CA TRP A 68 -0.22 -9.59 -16.26
C TRP A 68 -1.69 -9.33 -15.93
N ARG A 69 -2.44 -10.40 -15.66
CA ARG A 69 -3.89 -10.31 -15.43
C ARG A 69 -4.19 -9.94 -13.99
N TYR A 70 -3.34 -10.39 -13.06
CA TYR A 70 -3.39 -10.10 -11.64
C TYR A 70 -1.99 -9.83 -11.09
N TRP A 71 -1.90 -9.11 -9.95
CA TRP A 71 -0.61 -8.97 -9.25
C TRP A 71 -0.02 -10.32 -8.84
N ASN A 72 -0.88 -11.27 -8.48
CA ASN A 72 -0.46 -12.63 -8.12
C ASN A 72 0.14 -13.41 -9.30
N ASP A 73 -0.04 -12.94 -10.54
CA ASP A 73 0.59 -13.57 -11.71
C ASP A 73 2.04 -13.12 -11.87
N VAL A 74 2.41 -11.97 -11.32
CA VAL A 74 3.81 -11.52 -11.30
C VAL A 74 4.56 -12.47 -10.38
N THR A 75 5.53 -13.20 -10.96
CA THR A 75 6.27 -14.18 -10.16
C THR A 75 6.97 -13.49 -9.00
N TRP A 76 7.06 -14.20 -7.87
CA TRP A 76 7.74 -13.71 -6.68
C TRP A 76 9.17 -13.22 -6.97
N ASN A 77 9.86 -13.90 -7.90
CA ASN A 77 11.20 -13.52 -8.36
C ASN A 77 11.19 -12.17 -9.10
N ASP A 78 10.19 -11.90 -9.93
CA ASP A 78 10.10 -10.63 -10.65
C ASP A 78 9.73 -9.47 -9.73
N GLY A 79 8.80 -9.71 -8.79
CA GLY A 79 8.49 -8.74 -7.73
C GLY A 79 9.73 -8.42 -6.87
N PHE A 80 10.53 -9.42 -6.55
CA PHE A 80 11.78 -9.22 -5.80
C PHE A 80 12.85 -8.46 -6.58
N LYS A 81 13.03 -8.73 -7.87
CA LYS A 81 13.93 -7.92 -8.72
C LYS A 81 13.54 -6.44 -8.68
N LYS A 82 12.24 -6.13 -8.62
CA LYS A 82 11.77 -4.73 -8.58
C LYS A 82 11.97 -4.05 -7.23
N LEU A 83 11.91 -4.84 -6.16
CA LEU A 83 12.34 -4.36 -4.86
C LEU A 83 13.85 -4.06 -4.84
N ILE A 84 14.67 -4.91 -5.47
CA ILE A 84 16.12 -4.67 -5.62
C ILE A 84 16.36 -3.40 -6.46
N ASP A 85 15.65 -3.21 -7.58
CA ASP A 85 15.73 -1.98 -8.39
C ASP A 85 15.38 -0.74 -7.56
N LEU A 86 14.43 -0.85 -6.62
CA LEU A 86 14.09 0.23 -5.68
C LEU A 86 15.19 0.47 -4.64
N ASP A 87 15.81 -0.58 -4.10
CA ASP A 87 16.93 -0.50 -3.14
C ASP A 87 18.22 0.08 -3.76
N MET A 88 18.30 0.11 -5.10
CA MET A 88 19.37 0.83 -5.80
C MET A 88 19.13 2.35 -5.86
N LYS A 89 17.88 2.81 -5.63
CA LYS A 89 17.49 4.23 -5.70
C LYS A 89 17.15 4.82 -4.33
N CYS A 90 16.68 3.97 -3.42
CA CYS A 90 16.27 4.31 -2.06
C CYS A 90 17.00 3.40 -1.07
N THR A 91 17.09 3.81 0.19
CA THR A 91 17.61 2.98 1.27
C THR A 91 16.78 3.17 2.53
N TRP A 92 16.80 2.20 3.43
CA TRP A 92 16.00 2.21 4.65
C TRP A 92 16.68 1.37 5.73
N SER A 93 16.29 1.58 6.98
CA SER A 93 16.77 0.75 8.10
C SER A 93 16.21 -0.68 7.99
N LEU A 94 17.01 -1.68 8.37
CA LEU A 94 16.58 -3.08 8.43
C LEU A 94 15.33 -3.29 9.30
N GLU A 95 15.15 -2.44 10.32
CA GLU A 95 13.94 -2.43 11.16
C GLU A 95 12.66 -2.19 10.35
N HIS A 96 12.75 -1.43 9.26
CA HIS A 96 11.61 -1.08 8.41
C HIS A 96 11.41 -2.05 7.24
N GLU A 97 12.33 -2.98 7.00
CA GLU A 97 12.32 -3.93 5.88
C GLU A 97 10.95 -4.64 5.72
N PRO A 98 10.34 -5.24 6.75
CA PRO A 98 9.09 -5.99 6.56
C PRO A 98 7.93 -5.09 6.12
N LYS A 99 7.80 -3.92 6.74
CA LYS A 99 6.72 -2.97 6.47
C LYS A 99 6.93 -2.23 5.15
N LEU A 100 8.18 -2.02 4.76
CA LEU A 100 8.54 -1.45 3.47
C LEU A 100 8.23 -2.41 2.33
N ARG A 101 8.56 -3.70 2.48
CA ARG A 101 8.16 -4.75 1.54
C ARG A 101 6.65 -4.79 1.38
N GLU A 102 5.91 -4.87 2.49
CA GLU A 102 4.45 -4.88 2.45
C GLU A 102 3.90 -3.64 1.71
N THR A 103 4.44 -2.46 2.01
CA THR A 103 4.05 -1.21 1.35
C THR A 103 4.33 -1.23 -0.15
N PHE A 104 5.50 -1.72 -0.54
CA PHE A 104 5.90 -1.88 -1.94
C PHE A 104 4.93 -2.81 -2.68
N PHE A 105 4.75 -4.05 -2.22
CA PHE A 105 3.88 -5.03 -2.87
C PHE A 105 2.43 -4.55 -2.93
N ARG A 106 1.93 -3.91 -1.87
CA ARG A 106 0.59 -3.30 -1.84
C ARG A 106 0.45 -2.20 -2.88
N LYS A 107 1.43 -1.29 -3.00
CA LYS A 107 1.42 -0.21 -4.00
C LYS A 107 1.49 -0.76 -5.42
N CYS A 108 2.26 -1.81 -5.67
CA CYS A 108 2.32 -2.48 -6.96
C CYS A 108 0.96 -3.07 -7.35
N SER A 109 0.31 -3.77 -6.42
CA SER A 109 -1.03 -4.32 -6.61
C SER A 109 -2.06 -3.23 -6.91
N LEU A 110 -2.05 -2.13 -6.14
CA LEU A 110 -2.92 -0.97 -6.39
C LEU A 110 -2.68 -0.35 -7.77
N ARG A 111 -1.43 -0.28 -8.22
CA ARG A 111 -1.08 0.27 -9.55
C ARG A 111 -1.63 -0.60 -10.68
N LEU A 112 -1.53 -1.93 -10.57
CA LEU A 112 -2.17 -2.83 -11.53
C LEU A 112 -3.70 -2.71 -11.52
N ASN A 113 -4.32 -2.53 -10.34
CA ASN A 113 -5.75 -2.28 -10.26
C ASN A 113 -6.18 -0.99 -10.99
N LEU A 114 -5.28 -0.01 -11.18
CA LEU A 114 -5.59 1.16 -12.02
C LEU A 114 -5.86 0.78 -13.49
N LEU A 115 -5.30 -0.31 -14.01
CA LEU A 115 -5.62 -0.79 -15.36
C LEU A 115 -7.10 -1.18 -15.47
N TRP A 116 -7.65 -1.75 -14.40
CA TRP A 116 -9.06 -2.11 -14.35
C TRP A 116 -9.97 -0.86 -14.42
N TYR A 117 -9.60 0.20 -13.71
CA TYR A 117 -10.32 1.48 -13.78
C TYR A 117 -10.15 2.16 -15.14
N ALA A 118 -8.92 2.14 -15.67
CA ALA A 118 -8.59 2.71 -16.97
C ALA A 118 -9.40 2.05 -18.10
N ARG A 119 -9.58 0.73 -18.03
CA ARG A 119 -10.49 -0.04 -18.90
C ARG A 119 -11.93 0.46 -18.81
N LYS A 120 -12.48 0.65 -17.60
CA LYS A 120 -13.86 1.12 -17.43
C LYS A 120 -14.10 2.50 -18.02
N GLN A 121 -13.05 3.33 -18.07
CA GLN A 121 -13.11 4.70 -18.59
C GLN A 121 -12.65 4.79 -20.05
N ASP A 122 -12.29 3.67 -20.67
CA ASP A 122 -11.69 3.60 -22.02
C ASP A 122 -10.47 4.52 -22.21
N THR A 123 -9.73 4.75 -21.13
CA THR A 123 -8.52 5.58 -21.13
C THR A 123 -7.29 4.70 -21.08
N ARG A 124 -6.30 4.96 -21.95
CA ARG A 124 -4.99 4.30 -21.88
C ARG A 124 -4.07 5.07 -20.92
N PRO A 125 -3.54 4.43 -19.84
CA PRO A 125 -2.52 5.06 -19.02
C PRO A 125 -1.22 5.28 -19.81
N SER A 126 -0.51 6.38 -19.55
CA SER A 126 0.72 6.74 -20.28
C SER A 126 1.89 5.77 -20.08
N TRP A 127 1.84 4.94 -19.04
CA TRP A 127 2.91 4.04 -18.62
C TRP A 127 2.78 2.61 -19.13
N ILE A 128 1.67 2.27 -19.83
CA ILE A 128 1.49 0.96 -20.46
C ILE A 128 1.49 1.11 -21.98
N HIS A 129 2.19 0.20 -22.66
CA HIS A 129 2.18 0.15 -24.11
C HIS A 129 0.82 -0.34 -24.63
N GLU A 130 0.45 0.14 -25.82
CA GLU A 130 -0.87 -0.09 -26.40
C GLU A 130 -1.11 -1.55 -26.79
N ASP A 131 -0.08 -2.24 -27.27
CA ASP A 131 -0.09 -3.66 -27.59
C ASP A 131 -0.38 -4.51 -26.34
N ILE A 132 0.30 -4.25 -25.23
CA ILE A 132 0.08 -4.96 -23.96
C ILE A 132 -1.34 -4.69 -23.44
N LEU A 133 -1.79 -3.44 -23.49
CA LEU A 133 -3.15 -3.08 -23.09
C LEU A 133 -4.20 -3.78 -23.98
N LYS A 134 -3.95 -3.89 -25.29
CA LYS A 134 -4.82 -4.61 -26.22
C LYS A 134 -4.91 -6.10 -25.88
N THR A 135 -3.78 -6.77 -25.63
CA THR A 135 -3.77 -8.18 -25.23
C THR A 135 -4.52 -8.42 -23.90
N LEU A 136 -4.36 -7.51 -22.93
CA LEU A 136 -5.13 -7.55 -21.68
C LEU A 136 -6.63 -7.39 -21.92
N ASN A 137 -7.02 -6.45 -22.79
CA ASN A 137 -8.42 -6.22 -23.15
C ASN A 137 -9.04 -7.43 -23.87
N GLU A 138 -8.32 -8.06 -24.79
CA GLU A 138 -8.75 -9.30 -25.46
C GLU A 138 -8.98 -10.43 -24.45
N TYR A 139 -8.06 -10.60 -23.50
CA TYR A 139 -8.22 -11.56 -22.41
C TYR A 139 -9.45 -11.25 -21.55
N TRP A 140 -9.63 -10.00 -21.13
CA TRP A 140 -10.78 -9.63 -20.30
C TRP A 140 -12.11 -9.66 -21.04
N ALA A 141 -12.10 -9.59 -22.37
CA ALA A 141 -13.28 -9.82 -23.21
C ALA A 141 -13.60 -11.32 -23.39
N SER A 142 -12.62 -12.20 -23.15
CA SER A 142 -12.74 -13.65 -23.29
C SER A 142 -13.86 -14.22 -22.40
N PRO A 143 -14.62 -15.22 -22.91
CA PRO A 143 -15.63 -15.94 -22.12
C PRO A 143 -15.07 -16.56 -20.83
N MET A 144 -13.79 -16.95 -20.82
CA MET A 144 -13.12 -17.55 -19.66
C MET A 144 -13.07 -16.57 -18.48
N PHE A 145 -12.87 -15.28 -18.75
CA PHE A 145 -12.85 -14.25 -17.72
C PHE A 145 -14.27 -13.88 -17.24
N LYS A 146 -15.24 -13.80 -18.17
CA LYS A 146 -16.65 -13.53 -17.85
C LYS A 146 -17.30 -14.62 -16.98
N LYS A 147 -16.94 -15.89 -17.17
CA LYS A 147 -17.43 -16.99 -16.31
C LYS A 147 -16.93 -16.90 -14.86
N ASN A 148 -15.73 -16.36 -14.63
CA ASN A 148 -15.14 -16.25 -13.29
C ASN A 148 -15.62 -15.03 -12.50
N THR A 149 -16.11 -13.99 -13.18
CA THR A 149 -16.69 -12.78 -12.55
C THR A 149 -18.12 -13.04 -12.07
N VAL A 150 -18.96 -13.67 -12.90
CA VAL A 150 -20.34 -14.04 -12.53
C VAL A 150 -20.39 -14.98 -11.31
N LYS A 151 -19.48 -15.96 -11.23
CA LYS A 151 -19.39 -16.88 -10.07
C LYS A 151 -19.05 -16.16 -8.76
N LYS A 152 -18.25 -15.09 -8.79
CA LYS A 152 -17.91 -14.29 -7.59
C LYS A 152 -19.05 -13.38 -7.13
N GLU A 153 -19.86 -12.86 -8.06
CA GLU A 153 -21.04 -12.06 -7.73
C GLU A 153 -22.13 -12.91 -7.06
N THR A 154 -22.36 -14.14 -7.53
CA THR A 154 -23.32 -15.06 -6.90
C THR A 154 -22.93 -15.48 -5.47
N GLN A 155 -21.64 -15.43 -5.11
CA GLN A 155 -21.19 -15.77 -3.76
C GLN A 155 -21.26 -14.60 -2.77
N THR A 156 -21.29 -13.35 -3.26
CA THR A 156 -21.38 -12.15 -2.40
C THR A 156 -22.84 -11.75 -2.12
N SER A 157 -23.80 -12.23 -2.91
CA SER A 157 -25.23 -11.95 -2.71
C SER A 157 -25.94 -12.90 -1.75
N VAL A 158 -25.25 -13.87 -1.14
CA VAL A 158 -25.83 -14.78 -0.13
C VAL A 158 -25.35 -14.37 1.27
N LEU A 159 -25.73 -13.17 1.70
CA LEU A 159 -25.87 -12.89 3.12
C LEU A 159 -27.25 -13.42 3.55
N PRO A 160 -27.35 -14.37 4.50
CA PRO A 160 -28.63 -14.75 5.05
C PRO A 160 -29.26 -13.52 5.71
N ARG A 161 -30.44 -13.15 5.23
CA ARG A 161 -31.32 -12.18 5.88
C ARG A 161 -31.55 -12.67 7.30
N SER A 162 -30.98 -12.00 8.29
CA SER A 162 -31.19 -12.33 9.71
C SER A 162 -32.69 -12.38 10.00
N PRO A 163 -33.19 -13.44 10.67
CA PRO A 163 -34.56 -13.43 11.16
C PRO A 163 -34.69 -12.37 12.26
N HIS A 164 -35.64 -11.46 12.08
CA HIS A 164 -36.11 -10.56 13.12
C HIS A 164 -36.63 -11.39 14.30
N PRO A 165 -36.24 -11.13 15.57
CA PRO A 165 -36.89 -11.78 16.71
C PRO A 165 -38.31 -11.21 16.86
N SER A 166 -39.30 -12.04 16.59
CA SER A 166 -40.69 -11.79 17.00
C SER A 166 -40.82 -12.19 18.46
N TYR A 167 -41.14 -11.21 19.28
CA TYR A 167 -41.59 -11.38 20.66
C TYR A 167 -42.72 -12.41 20.73
N LYS A 168 -42.72 -13.24 21.77
CA LYS A 168 -43.92 -13.82 22.37
C LYS A 168 -43.82 -13.74 23.88
N GLU A 169 -44.73 -12.97 24.45
CA GLU A 169 -45.21 -13.09 25.83
C GLU A 169 -45.84 -14.48 26.01
N GLU A 170 -45.48 -15.17 27.09
CA GLU A 170 -46.40 -15.84 28.02
C GLU A 170 -45.71 -16.03 29.37
#